data_AF-A0A7K9FSA1-F1
#
_entry.id   AF-A0A7K9FSA1-F1
#
_cell.length_a   1.000
_cell.length_b   1.000
_cell.length_c   1.000
_cell.angle_alpha   90.00
_cell.angle_beta   90.00
_cell.angle_gamma   90.00
#
_symmetry.space_group_name_H-M   'P 1'
#
loop_
_entity.id
_entity.type
_entity.pdbx_description
1 polymer ?
#
loop_
_entity_poly.entity_id
_entity_poly.type
_entity_poly.pdbx_seq_one_letter_code
_entity_poly.pdbx_strand_id
1 'polypeptide(L)'
;SPQFRENLQDVLPSLPSQDDYFLLKWLRARCFDLPKSEAMLRKVRGHPAFFWGGHIPNTAVIRKYMSGGMCGYDREGSPIWYEIIGPLDAKGLLFSASKQDLLKNKFRDCEVLRHECEKQSQKLGKKIEMVLMVYDCEGLGLKHLWKPAVETYGELLSMFEENYPESLKRLFIVK
;
A
#
# COMPACT_ATOMS: atom_id res chain seq x y z
N SER A 1 20.35 10.83 -4.19
CA SER A 1 21.54 11.31 -3.46
C SER A 1 22.59 10.21 -3.48
N PRO A 2 23.80 10.45 -4.03
CA PRO A 2 24.87 9.46 -4.06
C PRO A 2 25.18 8.88 -2.66
N GLN A 3 25.20 9.74 -1.64
CA GLN A 3 25.42 9.35 -0.25
C GLN A 3 24.38 8.35 0.26
N PHE A 4 23.10 8.55 -0.06
CA PHE A 4 22.04 7.64 0.39
C PHE A 4 22.20 6.24 -0.22
N ARG A 5 22.60 6.17 -1.49
CA ARG A 5 22.87 4.90 -2.18
C ARG A 5 24.09 4.20 -1.57
N GLU A 6 25.14 4.96 -1.23
CA GLU A 6 26.33 4.46 -0.56
C GLU A 6 26.01 3.84 0.81
N ASN A 7 25.23 4.53 1.64
CA ASN A 7 24.82 4.04 2.96
C ASN A 7 24.02 2.72 2.91
N LEU A 8 23.38 2.44 1.77
CA LEU A 8 22.50 1.28 1.58
C LEU A 8 23.14 0.14 0.79
N GLN A 9 24.44 0.21 0.48
CA GLN A 9 25.11 -0.78 -0.38
C GLN A 9 24.86 -2.23 0.07
N ASP A 10 24.82 -2.48 1.38
CA ASP A 10 24.58 -3.80 1.96
C ASP A 10 23.14 -4.32 1.77
N VAL A 11 22.18 -3.44 1.47
CA VAL A 11 20.77 -3.80 1.31
C VAL A 11 20.24 -3.65 -0.11
N LEU A 12 20.87 -2.85 -0.97
CA LEU A 12 20.43 -2.58 -2.34
C LEU A 12 20.09 -3.85 -3.15
N PRO A 13 20.89 -4.95 -3.13
CA PRO A 13 20.60 -6.15 -3.92
C PRO A 13 19.28 -6.84 -3.56
N SER A 14 18.77 -6.60 -2.35
CA SER A 14 17.54 -7.20 -1.85
C SER A 14 16.29 -6.33 -2.06
N LEU A 15 16.45 -5.10 -2.59
CA LEU A 15 15.34 -4.17 -2.79
C LEU A 15 14.56 -4.50 -4.08
N PRO A 16 13.24 -4.21 -4.13
CA PRO A 16 12.43 -4.46 -5.32
C PRO A 16 12.85 -3.60 -6.51
N SER A 17 13.44 -2.44 -6.26
CA SER A 17 14.04 -1.57 -7.28
C SER A 17 15.24 -0.86 -6.68
N GLN A 18 16.26 -0.66 -7.52
CA GLN A 18 17.43 0.14 -7.21
C GLN A 18 17.46 1.44 -8.01
N ASP A 19 16.37 1.81 -8.70
CA ASP A 19 16.29 3.07 -9.45
C ASP A 19 16.19 4.29 -8.53
N ASP A 20 16.53 5.46 -9.08
CA ASP A 20 16.53 6.70 -8.30
C ASP A 20 15.12 7.07 -7.84
N TYR A 21 14.09 6.74 -8.63
CA TYR A 21 12.69 6.95 -8.25
C TYR A 21 12.34 6.22 -6.94
N PHE A 22 12.69 4.94 -6.83
CA PHE A 22 12.46 4.16 -5.62
C PHE A 22 13.19 4.77 -4.41
N LEU A 23 14.48 5.08 -4.54
CA LEU A 23 15.27 5.65 -3.43
C LEU A 23 14.77 7.03 -3.01
N LEU A 24 14.32 7.85 -3.97
CA LEU A 24 13.81 9.19 -3.70
C LEU A 24 12.48 9.18 -2.92
N LYS A 25 11.67 8.12 -3.00
CA LYS A 25 10.45 8.01 -2.17
C LYS A 25 10.76 8.04 -0.68
N TRP A 26 11.77 7.27 -0.26
CA TRP A 26 12.21 7.20 1.13
C TRP A 26 12.80 8.53 1.62
N LEU A 27 13.60 9.17 0.75
CA LEU A 27 14.16 10.49 1.03
C LEU A 27 13.06 11.55 1.19
N ARG A 28 12.12 11.65 0.24
CA ARG A 28 11.03 12.62 0.31
C ARG A 28 10.17 12.42 1.56
N ALA A 29 9.83 11.18 1.89
CA ALA A 29 9.03 10.85 3.07
C ALA A 29 9.66 11.26 4.41
N ARG A 30 10.97 11.56 4.42
CA ARG A 30 11.70 12.03 5.61
C ARG A 30 12.41 13.36 5.35
N CYS A 31 11.90 14.18 4.43
CA CYS A 31 12.43 15.50 4.13
C CYS A 31 13.94 15.51 3.82
N PHE A 32 14.41 14.47 3.14
CA PHE A 32 15.82 14.23 2.80
C PHE A 32 16.76 14.08 4.01
N ASP A 33 16.23 13.79 5.20
CA ASP A 33 17.00 13.38 6.37
C ASP A 33 17.58 11.97 6.14
N LEU A 34 18.89 11.89 5.87
CA LEU A 34 19.56 10.65 5.51
C LEU A 34 19.42 9.56 6.59
N PRO A 35 19.75 9.81 7.88
CA PRO A 35 19.58 8.79 8.92
C PRO A 35 18.14 8.27 9.05
N LYS A 36 17.14 9.15 9.02
CA LYS A 36 15.73 8.72 9.14
C LYS A 36 15.25 7.96 7.91
N SER A 37 15.67 8.38 6.71
CA SER A 37 15.33 7.71 5.46
C SER A 37 15.91 6.30 5.42
N GLU A 38 17.16 6.16 5.87
CA GLU A 38 17.86 4.88 5.94
C GLU A 38 17.20 3.95 6.96
N ALA A 39 16.93 4.44 8.17
CA ALA A 39 16.24 3.68 9.21
C ALA A 39 14.87 3.20 8.74
N MET A 40 14.11 4.04 8.04
CA MET A 40 12.81 3.70 7.48
C MET A 40 12.92 2.55 6.46
N LEU A 41 13.81 2.66 5.47
CA LEU A 41 13.98 1.63 4.45
C LEU A 41 14.48 0.30 5.03
N ARG A 42 15.44 0.35 5.96
CA ARG A 42 15.95 -0.85 6.65
C ARG A 42 14.85 -1.55 7.46
N LYS A 43 13.96 -0.79 8.12
CA LYS A 43 12.80 -1.32 8.84
C LYS A 43 11.88 -2.10 7.91
N VAL A 44 11.56 -1.54 6.74
CA VAL A 44 10.68 -2.17 5.75
C VAL A 44 11.27 -3.46 5.21
N ARG A 45 12.57 -3.47 4.89
CA ARG A 45 13.26 -4.71 4.48
C ARG A 45 13.18 -5.80 5.55
N GLY A 46 13.28 -5.43 6.82
CA GLY A 46 13.17 -6.36 7.94
C GLY A 46 11.76 -6.90 8.17
N HIS A 47 10.74 -6.32 7.53
CA HIS A 47 9.36 -6.71 7.73
C HIS A 47 9.05 -8.01 6.97
N PRO A 48 8.45 -9.03 7.62
CA PRO A 48 8.14 -10.31 6.96
C PRO A 48 7.33 -10.16 5.68
N ALA A 49 6.45 -9.14 5.62
CA ALA A 49 5.64 -8.86 4.44
C ALA A 49 6.44 -8.55 3.18
N PHE A 50 7.61 -7.93 3.32
CA PHE A 50 8.52 -7.65 2.22
C PHE A 50 8.95 -8.92 1.47
N PHE A 51 9.04 -10.05 2.17
CA PHE A 51 9.41 -11.35 1.60
C PHE A 51 8.20 -12.20 1.16
N TRP A 52 6.97 -11.74 1.34
CA TRP A 52 5.77 -12.54 1.01
C TRP A 52 5.50 -12.68 -0.49
N GLY A 53 6.33 -12.09 -1.37
CA GLY A 53 6.60 -12.59 -2.72
C GLY A 53 5.38 -12.91 -3.59
N GLY A 54 4.31 -12.12 -3.53
CA GLY A 54 3.12 -12.27 -4.38
C GLY A 54 2.26 -13.52 -4.15
N HIS A 55 2.68 -14.45 -3.28
CA HIS A 55 1.94 -15.67 -2.92
C HIS A 55 1.42 -15.58 -1.50
N ILE A 56 0.56 -14.58 -1.25
CA ILE A 56 -0.23 -14.49 -0.03
C ILE A 56 -1.56 -15.21 -0.30
N PRO A 57 -1.80 -16.40 0.28
CA PRO A 57 -3.08 -17.07 0.12
C PRO A 57 -4.15 -16.25 0.82
N ASN A 58 -5.11 -15.73 0.05
CA ASN A 58 -6.30 -15.13 0.64
C ASN A 58 -7.22 -16.23 1.14
N THR A 59 -7.69 -16.09 2.37
CA THR A 59 -8.82 -16.90 2.84
C THR A 59 -10.03 -16.63 1.95
N ALA A 60 -10.89 -17.63 1.76
CA ALA A 60 -12.10 -17.49 0.94
C ALA A 60 -13.02 -16.35 1.44
N VAL A 61 -12.99 -16.10 2.76
CA VAL A 61 -13.72 -15.01 3.42
C VAL A 61 -13.22 -13.65 2.95
N ILE A 62 -11.91 -13.39 3.04
CA ILE A 62 -11.33 -12.10 2.66
C ILE A 62 -11.61 -11.82 1.18
N ARG A 63 -11.37 -12.79 0.30
CA ARG A 63 -11.61 -12.63 -1.14
C ARG A 63 -13.06 -12.29 -1.48
N LYS A 64 -14.02 -12.79 -0.69
CA LYS A 64 -15.45 -12.65 -0.97
C LYS A 64 -16.08 -11.42 -0.33
N TYR A 65 -15.58 -11.01 0.85
CA TYR A 65 -16.26 -10.01 1.69
C TYR A 65 -15.42 -8.76 1.98
N MET A 66 -14.13 -8.76 1.68
CA MET A 66 -13.33 -7.54 1.71
C MET A 66 -13.61 -6.76 0.42
N SER A 67 -14.33 -5.66 0.57
CA SER A 67 -14.70 -4.80 -0.56
C SER A 67 -13.50 -4.01 -1.07
N GLY A 68 -13.62 -3.56 -2.32
CA GLY A 68 -12.62 -2.77 -3.00
C GLY A 68 -11.86 -3.54 -4.08
N GLY A 69 -11.07 -2.80 -4.84
CA GLY A 69 -10.31 -3.37 -5.95
C GLY A 69 -9.79 -2.31 -6.92
N MET A 70 -8.85 -2.73 -7.76
CA MET A 70 -8.30 -1.90 -8.82
C MET A 70 -9.24 -1.88 -10.02
N CYS A 71 -9.55 -0.69 -10.55
CA CYS A 71 -10.34 -0.55 -11.77
C CYS A 71 -9.91 0.70 -12.55
N GLY A 72 -9.36 0.49 -13.75
CA GLY A 72 -8.98 1.58 -14.65
C GLY A 72 -7.76 2.39 -14.20
N TYR A 73 -7.53 3.48 -14.93
CA TYR A 73 -6.41 4.40 -14.73
C TYR A 73 -6.90 5.84 -14.85
N ASP A 74 -6.24 6.76 -14.17
CA ASP A 74 -6.50 8.18 -14.34
C ASP A 74 -5.94 8.72 -15.68
N ARG A 75 -6.19 10.00 -15.95
CA ARG A 75 -5.78 10.66 -17.20
C ARG A 75 -4.26 10.65 -17.42
N GLU A 76 -3.47 10.51 -16.37
CA GLU A 76 -2.01 10.49 -16.44
C GLU A 76 -1.44 9.07 -16.46
N GLY A 77 -2.29 8.05 -16.30
CA GLY A 77 -1.94 6.64 -16.34
C GLY A 77 -1.74 5.99 -14.97
N SER A 78 -2.00 6.70 -13.87
CA SER A 78 -1.92 6.13 -12.52
C SER A 78 -3.08 5.14 -12.29
N PRO A 79 -2.81 3.93 -11.78
CA PRO A 79 -3.86 2.98 -11.42
C PRO A 79 -4.85 3.57 -10.40
N ILE A 80 -6.13 3.22 -10.54
CA ILE A 80 -7.17 3.64 -9.61
C ILE A 80 -7.60 2.45 -8.74
N TRP A 81 -7.61 2.67 -7.42
CA TRP A 81 -8.13 1.72 -6.44
C TRP A 81 -9.41 2.25 -5.81
N TYR A 82 -10.43 1.41 -5.75
CA TYR A 82 -11.71 1.71 -5.10
C TYR A 82 -11.78 1.01 -3.75
N GLU A 83 -12.21 1.73 -2.71
CA GLU A 83 -12.61 1.18 -1.42
C GLU A 83 -14.10 1.49 -1.23
N ILE A 84 -14.93 0.46 -1.07
CA ILE A 84 -16.39 0.62 -0.95
C ILE A 84 -16.80 0.33 0.50
N ILE A 85 -17.14 1.37 1.26
CA ILE A 85 -17.24 1.28 2.72
C ILE A 85 -18.61 0.81 3.19
N GLY A 86 -19.71 1.32 2.65
CA GLY A 86 -21.07 1.01 3.12
C GLY A 86 -21.43 -0.48 3.29
N PRO A 87 -21.12 -1.37 2.32
CA PRO A 87 -21.44 -2.79 2.43
C PRO A 87 -20.43 -3.57 3.28
N LEU A 88 -19.36 -2.97 3.77
CA LEU A 88 -18.31 -3.66 4.52
C LEU A 88 -18.82 -4.14 5.89
N ASP A 89 -18.87 -5.45 6.08
CA ASP A 89 -19.10 -6.06 7.40
C ASP A 89 -17.77 -6.23 8.15
N ALA A 90 -17.27 -5.14 8.71
CA ALA A 90 -16.01 -5.13 9.45
C ALA A 90 -16.02 -6.08 10.66
N LYS A 91 -17.18 -6.24 11.31
CA LYS A 91 -17.34 -7.12 12.47
C LYS A 91 -17.28 -8.59 12.03
N GLY A 92 -18.03 -8.97 11.00
CA GLY A 92 -17.99 -10.31 10.43
C GLY A 92 -16.60 -10.69 9.91
N LEU A 93 -15.90 -9.76 9.24
CA LEU A 93 -14.52 -9.98 8.78
C LEU A 93 -13.57 -10.26 9.95
N LEU A 94 -13.61 -9.46 11.01
CA LEU A 94 -12.72 -9.64 12.17
C LEU A 94 -13.03 -10.89 13.00
N PHE A 95 -14.26 -11.43 12.91
CA PHE A 95 -14.57 -12.73 13.51
C PHE A 95 -14.22 -13.92 12.61
N SER A 96 -14.05 -13.70 11.31
CA SER A 96 -13.90 -14.76 10.32
C SER A 96 -12.48 -14.86 9.75
N ALA A 97 -11.63 -13.87 10.02
CA ALA A 97 -10.24 -13.83 9.59
C ALA A 97 -9.35 -13.23 10.69
N SER A 98 -8.10 -13.67 10.74
CA SER A 98 -7.14 -13.05 11.65
C SER A 98 -6.79 -11.64 11.16
N LYS A 99 -6.48 -10.74 12.10
CA LYS A 99 -5.95 -9.41 11.77
C LYS A 99 -4.71 -9.49 10.88
N GLN A 100 -3.86 -10.51 11.12
CA GLN A 100 -2.68 -10.74 10.31
C GLN A 100 -3.05 -11.04 8.86
N ASP A 101 -4.09 -11.83 8.59
CA ASP A 101 -4.52 -12.13 7.22
C ASP A 101 -5.12 -10.92 6.50
N LEU A 102 -5.82 -10.04 7.22
CA LEU A 102 -6.27 -8.75 6.69
C LEU A 102 -5.08 -7.86 6.29
N LEU A 103 -4.05 -7.80 7.14
CA LEU A 103 -2.80 -7.09 6.85
C LEU A 103 -2.09 -7.70 5.63
N LYS A 104 -1.99 -9.04 5.55
CA LYS A 104 -1.38 -9.69 4.37
C LYS A 104 -2.15 -9.37 3.10
N ASN A 105 -3.48 -9.39 3.14
CA ASN A 105 -4.29 -9.03 1.98
C ASN A 105 -4.03 -7.59 1.53
N LYS A 106 -4.04 -6.62 2.45
CA LYS A 106 -3.77 -5.22 2.08
C LYS A 106 -2.35 -5.02 1.55
N PHE A 107 -1.36 -5.73 2.08
CA PHE A 107 -0.01 -5.74 1.53
C PHE A 107 0.01 -6.28 0.08
N ARG A 108 -0.71 -7.37 -0.18
CA ARG A 108 -0.89 -7.91 -1.53
C ARG A 108 -1.50 -6.88 -2.47
N ASP A 109 -2.54 -6.17 -2.04
CA ASP A 109 -3.21 -5.13 -2.84
C ASP A 109 -2.22 -4.03 -3.25
N CYS A 110 -1.34 -3.60 -2.33
CA CYS A 110 -0.27 -2.66 -2.63
C CYS A 110 0.76 -3.22 -3.63
N GLU A 111 1.17 -4.48 -3.51
CA GLU A 111 2.09 -5.09 -4.47
C GLU A 111 1.47 -5.20 -5.87
N VAL A 112 0.16 -5.52 -5.96
CA VAL A 112 -0.58 -5.51 -7.23
C VAL A 112 -0.55 -4.11 -7.85
N LEU A 113 -0.84 -3.08 -7.07
CA LEU A 113 -0.81 -1.69 -7.51
C LEU A 113 0.59 -1.21 -7.92
N ARG A 114 1.63 -1.62 -7.18
CA ARG A 114 3.03 -1.32 -7.52
C ARG A 114 3.40 -1.96 -8.85
N HIS A 115 3.07 -3.22 -9.05
CA HIS A 115 3.33 -3.91 -10.30
C HIS A 115 2.54 -3.30 -11.47
N GLU A 116 1.31 -2.85 -11.22
CA GLU A 116 0.52 -2.16 -12.23
C GLU A 116 1.13 -0.80 -12.61
N CYS A 117 1.69 -0.06 -11.64
CA CYS A 117 2.48 1.14 -11.92
C CYS A 117 3.68 0.84 -12.84
N GLU A 118 4.38 -0.28 -12.65
CA GLU A 118 5.50 -0.70 -13.51
C GLU A 118 5.04 -1.00 -14.94
N LYS A 119 3.94 -1.75 -15.10
CA LYS A 119 3.36 -2.03 -16.42
C LYS A 119 2.95 -0.74 -17.14
N GLN A 120 2.27 0.16 -16.43
CA GLN A 120 1.90 1.46 -16.98
C GLN A 120 3.12 2.31 -17.33
N SER A 121 4.20 2.21 -16.55
CA SER A 121 5.44 2.91 -16.84
C SER A 121 6.04 2.47 -18.18
N GLN A 122 6.09 1.14 -18.39
CA GLN A 122 6.59 0.56 -19.64
C GLN A 122 5.69 0.92 -20.83
N LYS A 123 4.37 0.79 -20.66
CA LYS A 123 3.37 1.06 -21.70
C LYS A 123 3.39 2.52 -22.17
N LEU A 124 3.56 3.47 -21.25
CA LEU A 124 3.47 4.90 -21.54
C LEU A 124 4.83 5.56 -21.79
N GLY A 125 5.93 4.83 -21.61
CA GLY A 125 7.29 5.38 -21.75
C GLY A 125 7.63 6.48 -20.75
N LYS A 126 6.93 6.53 -19.61
CA LYS A 126 7.14 7.52 -18.53
C LYS A 126 6.96 6.87 -17.17
N LYS A 127 7.65 7.32 -16.12
CA LYS A 127 7.50 6.74 -14.78
C LYS A 127 6.09 6.98 -14.23
N ILE A 128 5.39 5.89 -13.92
CA ILE A 128 4.18 5.84 -13.10
C ILE A 128 4.57 5.18 -11.79
N GLU A 129 4.36 5.88 -10.67
CA GLU A 129 4.76 5.36 -9.35
C GLU A 129 3.77 5.69 -8.23
N MET A 130 2.68 6.38 -8.56
CA MET A 130 1.65 6.78 -7.61
C MET A 130 0.28 6.30 -8.06
N VAL A 131 -0.59 6.02 -7.10
CA VAL A 131 -1.95 5.50 -7.30
C VAL A 131 -3.00 6.52 -6.88
N LEU A 132 -4.16 6.48 -7.51
CA LEU A 132 -5.32 7.25 -7.10
C LEU A 132 -6.25 6.35 -6.30
N MET A 133 -6.71 6.81 -5.14
CA MET A 133 -7.71 6.08 -4.34
C MET A 133 -9.06 6.79 -4.41
N VAL A 134 -10.12 6.01 -4.58
CA VAL A 134 -11.51 6.45 -4.47
C VAL A 134 -12.13 5.72 -3.29
N TYR A 135 -12.52 6.48 -2.28
CA TYR A 135 -13.23 6.00 -1.10
C TYR A 135 -14.71 6.32 -1.28
N ASP A 136 -15.48 5.31 -1.61
CA ASP A 136 -16.93 5.39 -1.60
C ASP A 136 -17.42 5.19 -0.17
N CYS A 137 -17.82 6.31 0.43
CA CYS A 137 -18.35 6.37 1.79
C CYS A 137 -19.88 6.39 1.83
N GLU A 138 -20.56 6.10 0.71
CA GLU A 138 -22.00 5.85 0.74
C GLU A 138 -22.31 4.72 1.73
N GLY A 139 -23.31 4.92 2.60
CA GLY A 139 -23.67 3.94 3.62
C GLY A 139 -22.70 3.80 4.79
N LEU A 140 -21.64 4.63 4.88
CA LEU A 140 -20.83 4.76 6.10
C LEU A 140 -21.75 5.12 7.29
N GLY A 141 -21.50 4.51 8.43
CA GLY A 141 -22.37 4.61 9.61
C GLY A 141 -21.77 3.94 10.85
N LEU A 142 -22.48 4.00 11.98
CA LEU A 142 -21.98 3.60 13.31
C LEU A 142 -21.43 2.17 13.37
N LYS A 143 -21.94 1.24 12.55
CA LYS A 143 -21.43 -0.14 12.47
C LYS A 143 -19.93 -0.22 12.12
N HIS A 144 -19.41 0.77 11.40
CA HIS A 144 -17.99 0.85 11.00
C HIS A 144 -17.11 1.48 12.08
N LEU A 145 -17.69 2.17 13.05
CA LEU A 145 -16.98 2.82 14.17
C LEU A 145 -16.77 1.88 15.36
N TRP A 146 -17.05 0.59 15.19
CA TRP A 146 -16.75 -0.41 16.20
C TRP A 146 -15.24 -0.42 16.49
N LYS A 147 -14.87 -0.21 17.76
CA LYS A 147 -13.48 0.05 18.18
C LYS A 147 -12.43 -0.93 17.58
N PRO A 148 -12.62 -2.26 17.62
CA PRO A 148 -11.69 -3.21 16.99
C PRO A 148 -11.53 -3.03 15.47
N ALA A 149 -12.58 -2.63 14.77
CA ALA A 149 -12.51 -2.31 13.34
C ALA A 149 -11.69 -1.04 13.10
N VAL A 150 -11.92 0.01 13.90
CA VAL A 150 -11.16 1.27 13.81
C VAL A 150 -9.68 1.05 14.14
N GLU A 151 -9.37 0.28 15.18
CA GLU A 151 -7.99 -0.06 15.55
C GLU A 151 -7.29 -0.86 14.46
N THR A 152 -7.95 -1.90 13.92
CA THR A 152 -7.41 -2.68 12.81
C THR A 152 -7.16 -1.83 11.58
N TYR A 153 -8.07 -0.91 11.25
CA TYR A 153 -7.91 -0.01 10.12
C TYR A 153 -6.76 0.98 10.34
N GLY A 154 -6.59 1.50 11.56
CA GLY A 154 -5.43 2.34 11.91
C GLY A 154 -4.10 1.61 11.74
N GLU A 155 -4.04 0.32 12.10
CA GLU A 155 -2.85 -0.51 11.86
C GLU A 155 -2.57 -0.72 10.36
N LEU A 156 -3.62 -0.90 9.55
CA LEU A 156 -3.48 -0.98 8.09
C LEU A 156 -2.91 0.32 7.52
N LEU A 157 -3.43 1.47 7.93
CA LEU A 157 -2.92 2.79 7.52
C LEU A 157 -1.45 2.98 7.91
N SER A 158 -1.10 2.66 9.15
CA SER A 158 0.27 2.75 9.65
C SER A 158 1.21 1.86 8.83
N MET A 159 0.77 0.64 8.50
CA MET A 159 1.52 -0.26 7.62
C MET A 159 1.73 0.36 6.23
N PHE A 160 0.71 0.97 5.63
CA PHE A 160 0.85 1.61 4.32
C PHE A 160 1.83 2.79 4.34
N GLU A 161 1.74 3.68 5.33
CA GLU A 161 2.63 4.84 5.46
C GLU A 161 4.09 4.45 5.70
N GLU A 162 4.32 3.37 6.44
CA GLU A 162 5.66 2.88 6.73
C GLU A 162 6.30 2.16 5.54
N ASN A 163 5.52 1.38 4.76
CA ASN A 163 6.05 0.48 3.74
C ASN A 163 5.95 1.03 2.30
N TYR A 164 5.00 1.93 2.05
CA TYR A 164 4.72 2.48 0.72
C TYR A 164 4.76 4.01 0.71
N PRO A 165 5.87 4.64 1.14
CA PRO A 165 5.99 6.09 1.15
C PRO A 165 5.76 6.67 -0.24
N GLU A 166 5.21 7.89 -0.28
CA GLU A 166 5.11 8.68 -1.53
C GLU A 166 4.45 7.92 -2.69
N SER A 167 3.50 7.03 -2.37
CA SER A 167 2.83 6.16 -3.36
C SER A 167 1.36 6.54 -3.58
N LEU A 168 0.77 7.36 -2.71
CA LEU A 168 -0.57 7.91 -2.91
C LEU A 168 -0.49 9.22 -3.68
N LYS A 169 -1.15 9.28 -4.84
CA LYS A 169 -1.27 10.48 -5.67
C LYS A 169 -2.33 11.43 -5.14
N ARG A 170 -3.54 10.90 -4.99
CA ARG A 170 -4.74 11.60 -4.48
C ARG A 170 -5.70 10.57 -3.90
N LEU A 171 -6.45 10.98 -2.90
CA LEU A 171 -7.58 10.25 -2.35
C LEU A 171 -8.83 11.09 -2.52
N PHE A 172 -9.85 10.53 -3.18
CA PHE A 172 -11.17 11.15 -3.32
C PHE A 172 -12.14 10.44 -2.39
N ILE A 173 -12.84 11.22 -1.56
CA ILE A 173 -13.96 10.69 -0.76
C ILE A 173 -15.25 11.06 -1.50
N VAL A 174 -16.02 10.05 -1.88
CA VAL A 174 -17.30 10.19 -2.59
C VAL A 174 -18.43 9.62 -1.75
N LYS A 175 -19.66 9.95 -2.15
CA LYS A 175 -20.91 9.43 -1.60
C LYS A 175 -21.76 8.90 -2.74
#